data_AF-A0A7J8TJE5-F1
#
_entry.id   AF-A0A7J8TJE5-F1
#
_cell.length_a   1.000
_cell.length_b   1.000
_cell.length_c   1.000
_cell.angle_alpha   90.00
_cell.angle_beta   90.00
_cell.angle_gamma   90.00
#
_symmetry.space_group_name_H-M   'P 1'
#
loop_
_entity.id
_entity.type
_entity.pdbx_description
1 polymer ?
#
loop_
_entity_poly.entity_id
_entity_poly.type
_entity_poly.pdbx_seq_one_letter_code
_entity_poly.pdbx_strand_id
1 'polypeptide(L)'
;DTWVYLSTDGAVARDSGYTATGCVARDQDGNWIGYRRIIIMTDNLEVAQILTDMDLEDSGITVLRRTHCILQSERGWMIKHIPRNQNLVADRLAKLSFSWKSSLQVIDEAPKDILDLLQVDKMN
;
A
#
# COMPACT_ATOMS: atom_id res chain seq x y z
N ASP A 1 -14.65 -15.56 -6.18
CA ASP A 1 -13.87 -14.42 -6.69
C ASP A 1 -13.61 -13.42 -5.58
N THR A 2 -12.48 -13.57 -4.89
CA THR A 2 -12.16 -12.77 -3.71
C THR A 2 -11.14 -11.69 -4.10
N TRP A 3 -11.54 -10.43 -3.96
CA TRP A 3 -10.65 -9.28 -4.10
C TRP A 3 -9.98 -9.00 -2.75
N VAL A 4 -8.69 -8.66 -2.79
CA VAL A 4 -7.92 -8.20 -1.63
C VAL A 4 -7.62 -6.72 -1.79
N TYR A 5 -7.87 -5.94 -0.75
CA TYR A 5 -7.48 -4.55 -0.65
C TYR A 5 -6.03 -4.47 -0.19
N LEU A 6 -5.18 -3.81 -0.97
CA LEU A 6 -3.78 -3.54 -0.64
C LEU A 6 -3.61 -2.02 -0.42
N SER A 7 -3.66 -1.59 0.82
CA SER A 7 -3.33 -0.20 1.18
C SER A 7 -1.83 -0.01 1.23
N THR A 8 -1.31 1.05 0.64
CA THR A 8 0.13 1.35 0.60
C THR A 8 0.41 2.81 0.89
N ASP A 9 1.53 3.07 1.56
CA ASP A 9 2.04 4.42 1.80
C ASP A 9 3.57 4.46 1.88
N GLY A 10 4.12 5.66 1.65
CA GLY A 10 5.53 5.98 1.82
C GLY A 10 5.74 7.11 2.84
N ALA A 11 6.80 7.01 3.62
CA ALA A 11 7.21 8.04 4.57
C ALA A 11 8.66 8.45 4.31
N VAL A 12 8.99 9.71 4.62
CA VAL A 12 10.35 10.26 4.56
C VAL A 12 10.68 10.92 5.90
N ALA A 13 11.75 10.47 6.54
CA ALA A 13 12.28 11.04 7.76
C ALA A 13 13.02 12.35 7.44
N ARG A 14 12.55 13.47 7.98
CA ARG A 14 13.04 14.82 7.62
C ARG A 14 14.46 15.11 8.09
N ASP A 15 14.88 14.45 9.16
CA ASP A 15 16.17 14.64 9.82
C ASP A 15 17.32 13.87 9.14
N SER A 16 17.02 12.65 8.68
CA SER A 16 17.99 11.73 8.08
C SER A 16 17.87 11.63 6.55
N GLY A 17 16.72 12.02 5.98
CA GLY A 17 16.38 11.79 4.59
C GLY A 17 16.03 10.33 4.26
N TYR A 18 15.95 9.45 5.27
CA TYR A 18 15.58 8.06 5.06
C TYR A 18 14.14 7.93 4.58
N THR A 19 13.92 6.99 3.66
CA THR A 19 12.62 6.68 3.11
C THR A 19 12.20 5.28 3.55
N ALA A 20 10.91 5.10 3.78
CA ALA A 20 10.35 3.83 4.14
C ALA A 20 8.96 3.67 3.54
N THR A 21 8.52 2.43 3.38
CA THR A 21 7.20 2.09 2.87
C THR A 21 6.49 1.17 3.86
N GLY A 22 5.16 1.19 3.81
CA GLY A 22 4.30 0.32 4.61
C GLY A 22 3.06 -0.05 3.83
N CYS A 23 2.61 -1.29 3.96
CA CYS A 23 1.39 -1.76 3.33
C CYS A 23 0.62 -2.75 4.21
N VAL A 24 -0.67 -2.85 3.97
CA VAL A 24 -1.54 -3.84 4.59
C VAL A 24 -2.45 -4.46 3.53
N ALA A 25 -2.50 -5.79 3.50
CA ALA A 25 -3.34 -6.55 2.59
C ALA A 25 -4.48 -7.21 3.37
N ARG A 26 -5.73 -6.96 2.97
CA ARG A 26 -6.93 -7.44 3.67
C ARG A 26 -8.08 -7.77 2.74
N ASP A 27 -8.94 -8.70 3.11
CA ASP A 27 -10.22 -8.92 2.45
C ASP A 27 -11.26 -7.85 2.83
N GLN A 28 -12.48 -8.01 2.31
CA GLN A 28 -13.61 -7.12 2.59
C GLN A 28 -14.04 -7.09 4.07
N ASP A 29 -13.71 -8.13 4.84
CA ASP A 29 -14.05 -8.26 6.26
C ASP A 29 -12.85 -7.85 7.16
N GLY A 30 -11.77 -7.36 6.54
CA GLY A 30 -10.54 -6.95 7.22
C GLY A 30 -9.68 -8.12 7.71
N ASN A 31 -9.83 -9.33 7.14
CA ASN A 31 -8.97 -10.47 7.42
C ASN A 31 -7.77 -10.50 6.47
N TRP A 32 -6.66 -11.06 6.96
CA TRP A 32 -5.41 -11.16 6.23
C TRP A 32 -5.44 -12.46 5.41
N ILE A 33 -5.42 -12.36 4.08
CA ILE A 33 -5.58 -13.54 3.21
C ILE A 33 -4.61 -13.51 2.02
N GLY A 34 -4.36 -14.68 1.42
CA GLY A 34 -3.72 -14.79 0.12
C GLY A 34 -4.60 -14.25 -1.01
N TYR A 35 -3.99 -13.75 -2.09
CA TYR A 35 -4.72 -13.03 -3.15
C TYR A 35 -4.81 -13.79 -4.47
N ARG A 36 -5.90 -13.54 -5.21
CA ARG A 36 -6.02 -13.86 -6.66
C ARG A 36 -6.28 -12.61 -7.51
N ARG A 37 -6.86 -11.56 -6.91
CA ARG A 37 -7.09 -10.24 -7.50
C ARG A 37 -6.89 -9.16 -6.44
N ILE A 38 -6.38 -7.99 -6.82
CA ILE A 38 -5.96 -6.93 -5.90
C ILE A 38 -6.62 -5.59 -6.24
N ILE A 39 -7.14 -4.88 -5.23
CA ILE A 39 -7.49 -3.47 -5.30
C ILE A 39 -6.43 -2.69 -4.52
N ILE A 40 -5.57 -1.97 -5.23
CA ILE A 40 -4.52 -1.15 -4.63
C ILE A 40 -5.14 0.17 -4.19
N MET A 41 -4.94 0.54 -2.93
CA MET A 41 -5.43 1.78 -2.35
C MET A 41 -4.25 2.67 -1.97
N THR A 42 -4.26 3.90 -2.46
CA THR A 42 -3.24 4.90 -2.19
C THR A 42 -3.88 6.26 -2.00
N ASP A 43 -3.31 7.12 -1.18
CA ASP A 43 -3.67 8.53 -1.05
C ASP A 43 -2.86 9.45 -1.96
N ASN A 44 -2.01 8.87 -2.81
CA ASN A 44 -1.31 9.61 -3.85
C ASN A 44 -2.13 9.58 -5.15
N LEU A 45 -2.83 10.69 -5.41
CA LEU A 45 -3.67 10.84 -6.60
C LEU A 45 -2.86 10.72 -7.90
N GLU A 46 -1.63 11.26 -7.93
CA GLU A 46 -0.76 11.21 -9.11
C GLU A 46 -0.40 9.76 -9.46
N VAL A 47 -0.02 8.96 -8.47
CA VAL A 47 0.27 7.52 -8.67
C VAL A 47 -0.97 6.77 -9.14
N ALA A 48 -2.13 7.06 -8.55
CA ALA A 48 -3.39 6.42 -8.95
C ALA A 48 -3.76 6.75 -10.41
N GLN A 49 -3.60 8.01 -10.84
CA GLN A 49 -3.88 8.45 -12.21
C GLN A 49 -2.91 7.81 -13.20
N ILE A 50 -1.60 7.91 -12.94
CA ILE A 50 -0.56 7.38 -13.84
C ILE A 50 -0.73 5.87 -14.05
N LEU A 51 -1.00 5.11 -12.99
CA LEU A 51 -1.20 3.66 -13.10
C LEU A 51 -2.55 3.30 -13.72
N THR A 52 -3.58 4.17 -13.64
CA THR A 52 -4.89 3.92 -14.27
C THR A 52 -4.86 4.18 -15.77
N ASP A 53 -4.22 5.26 -16.20
CA ASP A 53 -4.30 5.74 -17.59
C ASP A 53 -3.47 4.89 -18.58
N MET A 54 -2.71 3.90 -18.09
CA MET A 54 -1.94 2.89 -18.84
C MET A 54 -0.94 3.40 -19.88
N ASP A 55 -0.79 4.72 -20.08
CA ASP A 55 0.17 5.32 -21.01
C ASP A 55 1.55 5.53 -20.34
N LEU A 56 2.10 4.42 -19.84
CA LEU A 56 3.27 4.39 -18.96
C LEU A 56 4.60 4.16 -19.70
N GLU A 57 4.56 3.95 -21.01
CA GLU A 57 5.77 3.71 -21.81
C GLU A 57 6.74 4.89 -21.75
N ASP A 58 6.26 6.10 -21.41
CA ASP A 58 7.07 7.33 -21.42
C ASP A 58 7.23 8.03 -20.04
N SER A 59 6.82 7.40 -18.91
CA SER A 59 6.90 8.10 -17.61
C SER A 59 8.32 8.45 -17.15
N GLY A 60 9.37 7.92 -17.78
CA GLY A 60 10.79 8.10 -17.39
C GLY A 60 11.16 7.54 -16.01
N ILE A 61 10.17 7.24 -15.16
CA ILE A 61 10.34 6.80 -13.79
C ILE A 61 10.40 5.27 -13.76
N THR A 62 11.61 4.75 -13.52
CA THR A 62 11.87 3.30 -13.55
C THR A 62 10.99 2.50 -12.58
N VAL A 63 10.64 3.08 -11.42
CA VAL A 63 9.77 2.43 -10.44
C VAL A 63 8.35 2.27 -10.98
N LEU A 64 7.76 3.32 -11.58
CA LEU A 64 6.42 3.24 -12.17
C LEU A 64 6.36 2.23 -13.31
N ARG A 65 7.37 2.21 -14.18
CA ARG A 65 7.48 1.20 -15.25
C ARG A 65 7.56 -0.22 -14.70
N ARG A 66 8.38 -0.47 -13.66
CA ARG A 66 8.46 -1.80 -13.03
C ARG A 66 7.16 -2.19 -12.35
N THR A 67 6.53 -1.28 -11.61
CA THR A 67 5.22 -1.51 -10.99
C THR A 67 4.19 -1.90 -12.05
N HIS A 68 4.15 -1.19 -13.17
CA HIS A 68 3.27 -1.51 -14.29
C HIS A 68 3.50 -2.93 -14.84
N CYS A 69 4.75 -3.32 -15.11
CA CYS A 69 5.06 -4.67 -15.58
C CYS A 69 4.61 -5.76 -14.59
N ILE A 70 4.78 -5.53 -13.29
CA ILE A 70 4.31 -6.46 -12.25
C ILE A 70 2.79 -6.57 -12.33
N LEU A 71 2.08 -5.44 -12.35
CA LEU A 71 0.62 -5.41 -12.40
C LEU A 71 0.05 -6.07 -13.67
N GLN A 72 0.68 -5.87 -14.83
CA GLN A 72 0.30 -6.56 -16.07
C GLN A 72 0.43 -8.09 -16.01
N SER A 73 1.30 -8.60 -15.14
CA SER A 73 1.44 -10.05 -14.92
C SER A 73 0.40 -10.62 -13.93
N GLU A 74 -0.32 -9.76 -13.23
CA GLU A 74 -1.34 -10.16 -12.25
C GLU A 74 -2.69 -10.46 -12.93
N ARG A 75 -3.42 -11.45 -12.41
CA ARG A 75 -4.68 -11.94 -13.03
C ARG A 75 -5.86 -10.97 -12.94
N GLY A 76 -5.75 -9.92 -12.15
CA GLY A 76 -6.78 -8.91 -12.01
C GLY A 76 -6.39 -7.90 -10.94
N TRP A 77 -6.21 -6.66 -11.35
CA TRP A 77 -5.84 -5.59 -10.45
C TRP A 77 -6.63 -4.32 -10.78
N MET A 78 -6.80 -3.47 -9.77
CA MET A 78 -7.33 -2.12 -9.91
C MET A 78 -6.53 -1.22 -8.97
N ILE A 79 -6.41 0.06 -9.29
CA ILE A 79 -5.90 1.06 -8.35
C ILE A 79 -6.99 2.09 -8.07
N LYS A 80 -7.08 2.53 -6.81
CA LYS A 80 -8.03 3.55 -6.35
C LYS A 80 -7.31 4.55 -5.47
N HIS A 81 -7.59 5.82 -5.72
CA HIS A 81 -7.24 6.87 -4.80
C HIS A 81 -8.21 6.86 -3.60
N ILE A 82 -7.67 6.96 -2.38
CA ILE A 82 -8.43 7.13 -1.13
C ILE A 82 -7.93 8.36 -0.37
N PRO A 83 -8.78 9.07 0.37
CA PRO A 83 -8.33 10.14 1.26
C PRO A 83 -7.29 9.68 2.29
N ARG A 84 -6.36 10.56 2.66
CA ARG A 84 -5.28 10.29 3.64
C ARG A 84 -5.77 9.73 4.98
N ASN A 85 -6.92 10.21 5.46
CA ASN A 85 -7.53 9.75 6.71
C ASN A 85 -8.10 8.31 6.63
N GLN A 86 -8.23 7.75 5.43
CA GLN A 86 -8.60 6.35 5.20
C GLN A 86 -7.37 5.44 5.00
N ASN A 87 -6.17 6.00 4.85
CA ASN A 87 -4.92 5.25 4.64
C ASN A 87 -4.00 5.22 5.88
N LEU A 88 -4.57 5.44 7.07
CA LEU A 88 -3.80 5.65 8.31
C LEU A 88 -3.02 4.42 8.76
N VAL A 89 -3.51 3.20 8.47
CA VAL A 89 -2.81 1.97 8.81
C VAL A 89 -1.50 1.85 8.02
N ALA A 90 -1.55 2.07 6.71
CA ALA A 90 -0.36 2.06 5.85
C ALA A 90 0.61 3.20 6.23
N ASP A 91 0.11 4.40 6.54
CA ASP A 91 0.91 5.52 7.07
C ASP A 91 1.70 5.14 8.31
N ARG A 92 1.02 4.55 9.30
CA ARG A 92 1.68 4.17 10.55
C ARG A 92 2.67 3.05 10.33
N LEU A 93 2.37 2.08 9.48
CA LEU A 93 3.33 1.05 9.11
C LEU A 93 4.58 1.62 8.42
N ALA A 94 4.41 2.58 7.50
CA ALA A 94 5.52 3.25 6.84
C ALA A 94 6.39 4.07 7.81
N LYS A 95 5.79 4.61 8.88
CA LYS A 95 6.52 5.33 9.93
C LYS A 95 7.20 4.39 10.93
N LEU A 96 6.54 3.29 11.28
CA LEU A 96 7.09 2.28 12.20
C LEU A 96 8.30 1.59 11.59
N SER A 97 8.34 1.41 10.27
CA SER A 97 9.46 0.75 9.60
C SER A 97 10.78 1.50 9.71
N PHE A 98 10.80 2.79 10.06
CA PHE A 98 12.04 3.49 10.42
C PHE A 98 12.71 2.96 11.70
N SER A 99 11.93 2.39 12.62
CA SER A 99 12.45 1.81 13.86
C SER A 99 12.94 0.37 13.69
N TRP A 100 12.70 -0.24 12.53
CA TRP A 100 12.97 -1.64 12.28
C TRP A 100 14.43 -1.86 11.87
N LYS A 101 15.02 -2.95 12.37
CA LYS A 101 16.42 -3.30 12.09
C LYS A 101 16.67 -3.90 10.72
N SER A 102 15.61 -4.35 10.03
CA SER A 102 15.69 -5.01 8.73
C SER A 102 15.02 -4.17 7.65
N SER A 103 15.51 -4.32 6.42
CA SER A 103 14.99 -3.60 5.23
C SER A 103 13.59 -4.05 4.79
N LEU A 104 13.18 -5.26 5.17
CA LEU A 104 11.83 -5.77 4.97
C LEU A 104 11.41 -6.57 6.21
N GLN A 105 10.16 -6.39 6.63
CA GLN A 105 9.51 -7.23 7.63
C GLN A 105 8.14 -7.62 7.12
N VAL A 106 7.89 -8.93 7.13
CA VAL A 106 6.56 -9.49 6.96
C VAL A 106 6.10 -9.88 8.36
N ILE A 107 4.93 -9.37 8.74
CA ILE A 107 4.36 -9.55 10.07
C ILE A 107 3.00 -10.23 9.92
N ASP A 108 2.82 -11.32 10.65
CA ASP A 108 1.56 -12.10 10.64
C ASP A 108 0.56 -11.56 11.69
N GLU A 109 1.05 -10.79 12.65
CA GLU A 109 0.26 -10.13 13.69
C GLU A 109 0.49 -8.61 13.63
N ALA A 110 -0.60 -7.86 13.81
CA ALA A 110 -0.54 -6.41 13.82
C ALA A 110 0.26 -5.86 15.02
N PRO A 111 1.21 -4.94 14.80
CA PRO A 111 1.88 -4.21 15.87
C PRO A 111 0.88 -3.53 16.80
N LYS A 112 1.19 -3.50 18.10
CA LYS A 112 0.31 -2.90 19.11
C LYS A 112 -0.09 -1.46 18.78
N ASP A 113 0.85 -0.71 18.23
CA ASP A 113 0.69 0.69 17.82
C ASP A 113 -0.36 0.92 16.71
N ILE A 114 -0.76 -0.12 15.99
CA ILE A 114 -1.75 -0.02 14.90
C ILE A 114 -3.08 -0.73 15.20
N LEU A 115 -3.22 -1.39 16.36
CA LEU A 115 -4.42 -2.16 16.69
C LEU A 115 -5.68 -1.30 16.72
N ASP A 116 -5.61 -0.11 17.32
CA ASP A 116 -6.75 0.82 17.40
C ASP A 116 -7.15 1.31 16.01
N LEU A 117 -6.16 1.57 15.15
CA LEU A 117 -6.41 2.01 13.77
C LEU A 117 -7.04 0.91 12.94
N LEU A 118 -6.64 -0.36 13.13
CA LEU A 118 -7.26 -1.49 12.45
C LEU A 118 -8.72 -1.68 12.85
N GLN A 119 -9.10 -1.38 14.09
CA GLN A 119 -10.51 -1.43 14.50
C GLN A 119 -11.34 -0.36 13.80
N VAL A 120 -10.83 0.87 13.72
CA VAL A 120 -11.49 1.97 12.99
C VAL A 120 -11.56 1.67 11.49
N ASP A 121 -10.49 1.13 10.93
CA ASP A 121 -10.35 0.81 9.50
C ASP A 121 -11.24 -0.37 9.06
N LYS A 122 -11.66 -1.25 9.98
CA LYS A 122 -12.69 -2.28 9.75
C LYS A 122 -14.12 -1.75 9.74
N MET A 123 -14.36 -0.58 10.34
CA MET A 123 -15.70 0.02 10.45
C MET A 123 -16.04 0.94 9.27
N ASN A 124 -15.06 1.23 8.40
CA ASN A 124 -15.20 2.02 7.18
C ASN A 124 -15.28 1.12 5.95
#